data_AF-A0A6F9CEJ5-F1
#
_entry.id   AF-A0A6F9CEJ5-F1
#
_cell.length_a   1.000
_cell.length_b   1.000
_cell.length_c   1.000
_cell.angle_alpha   90.00
_cell.angle_beta   90.00
_cell.angle_gamma   90.00
#
_symmetry.space_group_name_H-M   'P 1'
#
loop_
_entity.id
_entity.type
_entity.pdbx_description
1 polymer ?
#
loop_
_entity_poly.entity_id
_entity_poly.type
_entity_poly.pdbx_seq_one_letter_code
_entity_poly.pdbx_strand_id
1 'polypeptide(L)'
;VSVVQDSVNISGQSNMNMLKVPECQLSDDLGSLWESRSPVFSAMFEHEMEESKKNRVDISDVDPDVFKEMMGFIYTGKAPNLEKMADNLLAAADKYALERLKVMCEEALCNSLSVENVADTLILADLHSAEQLKAQAIDFINRCSVLRQLGCKDGKNWNSNYATDIMETAGWKSMIQSHPHLVAEAFRALASAQCPPFGLPRKRLKQS
;
A
#
# COMPACT_ATOMS: atom_id res chain seq x y z
N VAL A 1 -23.92 -29.18 -22.14
CA VAL A 1 -25.17 -29.50 -22.86
C VAL A 1 -24.77 -30.23 -24.13
N SER A 2 -25.02 -31.54 -24.20
CA SER A 2 -24.72 -32.33 -25.40
C SER A 2 -25.97 -32.40 -26.27
N VAL A 3 -25.85 -31.98 -27.53
CA VAL A 3 -26.89 -32.20 -28.54
C VAL A 3 -26.35 -33.29 -29.47
N VAL A 4 -27.07 -34.39 -29.55
CA VAL A 4 -26.79 -35.51 -30.48
C VAL A 4 -27.92 -35.55 -31.50
N GLN A 5 -27.54 -35.92 -32.74
CA GLN A 5 -28.32 -36.19 -33.96
C GLN A 5 -28.57 -34.99 -34.90
N ASP A 6 -28.29 -35.07 -36.21
CA ASP A 6 -28.34 -36.23 -37.12
C ASP A 6 -27.13 -36.41 -38.04
N SER A 7 -26.80 -37.66 -38.31
CA SER A 7 -25.78 -38.12 -39.25
C SER A 7 -26.28 -38.10 -40.70
N VAL A 8 -25.59 -37.38 -41.59
CA VAL A 8 -25.61 -37.62 -43.04
C VAL A 8 -24.20 -38.02 -43.46
N ASN A 9 -24.06 -39.27 -43.89
CA ASN A 9 -22.79 -39.85 -44.33
C ASN A 9 -22.61 -39.57 -45.82
N ILE A 10 -21.63 -38.75 -46.20
CA ILE A 10 -21.13 -38.64 -47.57
C ILE A 10 -19.63 -38.90 -47.55
N SER A 11 -19.23 -39.93 -48.28
CA SER A 11 -17.85 -40.38 -48.44
C SER A 11 -16.94 -39.28 -48.98
N GLY A 12 -15.87 -38.97 -48.25
CA GLY A 12 -14.76 -38.15 -48.75
C GLY A 12 -14.03 -37.40 -47.65
N GLN A 13 -13.10 -38.09 -46.96
CA GLN A 13 -12.04 -37.52 -46.11
C GLN A 13 -12.36 -36.15 -45.47
N SER A 14 -13.18 -36.12 -44.42
CA SER A 14 -13.11 -35.00 -43.49
C SER A 14 -11.95 -35.25 -42.54
N ASN A 15 -10.80 -34.63 -42.83
CA ASN A 15 -9.84 -34.31 -41.77
C ASN A 15 -10.55 -33.31 -40.84
N MET A 16 -11.38 -33.82 -39.93
CA MET A 16 -11.77 -33.11 -38.73
C MET A 16 -10.49 -32.98 -37.93
N ASN A 17 -9.73 -31.90 -38.16
CA ASN A 17 -8.77 -31.44 -37.17
C ASN A 17 -9.59 -31.21 -35.90
N MET A 18 -9.58 -32.21 -35.02
CA MET A 18 -10.15 -32.09 -33.70
C MET A 18 -9.40 -30.93 -33.06
N LEU A 19 -10.03 -29.76 -32.98
CA LEU A 19 -9.55 -28.64 -32.20
C LEU A 19 -9.46 -29.18 -30.78
N LYS A 20 -8.27 -29.64 -30.38
CA LYS A 20 -7.97 -29.94 -28.99
C LYS A 20 -8.08 -28.62 -28.27
N VAL A 21 -9.24 -28.39 -27.66
CA VAL A 21 -9.39 -27.35 -26.64
C VAL A 21 -8.37 -27.74 -25.57
N PRO A 22 -7.36 -26.90 -25.29
CA PRO A 22 -6.42 -27.15 -24.20
C PRO A 22 -7.22 -27.42 -22.93
N GLU A 23 -6.74 -28.35 -22.09
CA GLU A 23 -7.37 -28.55 -20.78
C GLU A 23 -7.40 -27.21 -20.04
N CYS A 24 -8.52 -26.92 -19.37
CA CYS A 24 -8.72 -25.65 -18.70
C CYS A 24 -7.77 -25.54 -17.50
N GLN A 25 -6.56 -25.02 -17.72
CA GLN A 25 -5.53 -24.76 -16.70
C GLN A 25 -5.74 -23.42 -15.98
N LEU A 26 -6.92 -22.78 -16.15
CA LEU A 26 -7.25 -21.48 -15.57
C LEU A 26 -6.97 -21.38 -14.07
N SER A 27 -7.10 -22.49 -13.31
CA SER A 27 -6.79 -22.52 -11.88
C SER A 27 -5.28 -22.49 -11.61
N ASP A 28 -4.50 -23.25 -12.38
CA ASP A 28 -3.05 -23.35 -12.25
C ASP A 28 -2.37 -22.08 -12.76
N ASP A 29 -2.86 -21.54 -13.89
CA ASP A 29 -2.46 -20.24 -14.43
C ASP A 29 -2.78 -19.11 -13.43
N LEU A 30 -3.92 -19.20 -12.73
CA LEU A 30 -4.28 -18.29 -11.63
C LEU A 30 -3.28 -18.35 -10.48
N GLY A 31 -2.97 -19.58 -10.04
CA GLY A 31 -2.05 -19.83 -8.95
C GLY A 31 -0.69 -19.24 -9.25
N SER A 32 -0.15 -19.52 -10.44
CA SER A 32 1.14 -18.96 -10.89
C SER A 32 1.15 -17.43 -10.91
N LEU A 33 0.04 -16.78 -11.29
CA LEU A 33 -0.07 -15.33 -11.25
C LEU A 33 -0.03 -14.81 -9.81
N TRP A 34 -0.68 -15.47 -8.86
CA TRP A 34 -0.69 -15.06 -7.46
C TRP A 34 0.68 -15.24 -6.82
N GLU A 35 1.32 -16.38 -7.04
CA GLU A 35 2.68 -16.67 -6.58
C GLU A 35 3.68 -15.62 -7.12
N SER A 36 3.59 -15.28 -8.40
CA SER A 36 4.50 -14.30 -9.02
C SER A 36 4.30 -12.86 -8.52
N ARG A 37 3.14 -12.54 -7.97
CA ARG A 37 2.77 -11.17 -7.58
C ARG A 37 2.79 -10.93 -6.07
N SER A 38 2.74 -11.99 -5.27
CA SER A 38 2.76 -11.92 -3.82
C SER A 38 3.65 -13.03 -3.27
N PRO A 39 4.74 -12.67 -2.57
CA PRO A 39 5.57 -13.64 -1.85
C PRO A 39 4.78 -14.47 -0.84
N VAL A 40 3.72 -13.90 -0.25
CA VAL A 40 2.86 -14.58 0.74
C VAL A 40 2.04 -15.67 0.07
N PHE A 41 1.43 -15.38 -1.07
CA PHE A 41 0.75 -16.42 -1.85
C PHE A 41 1.74 -17.46 -2.39
N SER A 42 2.94 -17.05 -2.80
CA SER A 42 4.01 -17.98 -3.20
C SER A 42 4.34 -18.98 -2.09
N ALA A 43 4.52 -18.52 -0.85
CA ALA A 43 4.82 -19.40 0.28
C ALA A 43 3.61 -20.28 0.68
N MET A 44 2.38 -19.76 0.50
CA MET A 44 1.15 -20.47 0.84
C MET A 44 0.85 -21.64 -0.10
N PHE A 45 1.20 -21.51 -1.38
CA PHE A 45 1.01 -22.57 -2.38
C PHE A 45 2.21 -23.51 -2.52
N GLU A 46 3.33 -23.23 -1.86
CA GLU A 46 4.48 -24.13 -1.82
C GLU A 46 4.12 -25.49 -1.18
N HIS A 47 4.70 -26.57 -1.70
CA HIS A 47 4.18 -27.95 -1.68
C HIS A 47 4.01 -28.64 -0.30
N GLU A 48 4.12 -27.95 0.83
CA GLU A 48 4.09 -28.57 2.16
C GLU A 48 3.02 -28.03 3.13
N MET A 49 2.27 -26.98 2.77
CA MET A 49 1.21 -26.41 3.63
C MET A 49 -0.13 -27.15 3.52
N GLU A 50 -1.00 -27.04 4.54
CA GLU A 50 -2.36 -27.63 4.49
C GLU A 50 -3.22 -27.01 3.38
N GLU A 51 -2.98 -25.73 3.03
CA GLU A 51 -3.72 -25.03 1.98
C GLU A 51 -3.47 -25.61 0.59
N SER A 52 -2.23 -25.98 0.27
CA SER A 52 -1.88 -26.62 -1.02
C SER A 52 -2.46 -28.03 -1.14
N LYS A 53 -2.58 -28.76 -0.02
CA LYS A 53 -3.21 -30.10 0.01
C LYS A 53 -4.74 -30.04 -0.10
N LYS A 54 -5.35 -28.97 0.40
CA LYS A 54 -6.81 -28.78 0.40
C LYS A 54 -7.31 -27.97 -0.81
N ASN A 55 -6.40 -27.36 -1.60
CA ASN A 55 -6.71 -26.40 -2.66
C ASN A 55 -7.73 -25.33 -2.20
N ARG A 56 -7.63 -24.91 -0.94
CA ARG A 56 -8.55 -23.96 -0.32
C ARG A 56 -7.81 -23.15 0.74
N VAL A 57 -7.89 -21.84 0.61
CA VAL A 57 -7.40 -20.86 1.58
C VAL A 57 -8.62 -20.21 2.23
N ASP A 58 -8.65 -20.15 3.56
CA ASP A 58 -9.69 -19.45 4.32
C ASP A 58 -9.16 -18.11 4.80
N ILE A 59 -9.82 -17.02 4.41
CA ILE A 59 -9.40 -15.64 4.72
C ILE A 59 -10.54 -15.00 5.48
N SER A 60 -10.39 -14.88 6.79
CA SER A 60 -11.42 -14.38 7.72
C SER A 60 -11.13 -12.98 8.24
N ASP A 61 -9.93 -12.46 7.97
CA ASP A 61 -9.37 -11.25 8.53
C ASP A 61 -9.25 -10.09 7.52
N VAL A 62 -9.89 -10.23 6.36
CA VAL A 62 -10.03 -9.17 5.37
C VAL A 62 -11.50 -9.04 4.97
N ASP A 63 -12.01 -7.81 4.97
CA ASP A 63 -13.37 -7.54 4.50
C ASP A 63 -13.56 -8.02 3.05
N PRO A 64 -14.70 -8.65 2.72
CA PRO A 64 -14.93 -9.20 1.38
C PRO A 64 -14.74 -8.19 0.24
N ASP A 65 -15.13 -6.93 0.46
CA ASP A 65 -14.99 -5.87 -0.53
C ASP A 65 -13.52 -5.46 -0.74
N VAL A 66 -12.74 -5.39 0.34
CA VAL A 66 -11.30 -5.10 0.30
C VAL A 66 -10.55 -6.23 -0.39
N PHE A 67 -10.89 -7.48 -0.04
CA PHE A 67 -10.32 -8.65 -0.68
C PHE A 67 -10.62 -8.70 -2.17
N LYS A 68 -11.85 -8.36 -2.57
CA LYS A 68 -12.25 -8.28 -3.98
C LYS A 68 -11.44 -7.23 -4.74
N GLU A 69 -11.22 -6.06 -4.15
CA GLU A 69 -10.43 -4.99 -4.77
C GLU A 69 -8.95 -5.39 -4.88
N MET A 70 -8.39 -5.99 -3.83
CA MET A 70 -7.03 -6.55 -3.83
C MET A 70 -6.86 -7.61 -4.93
N MET A 71 -7.80 -8.53 -5.05
CA MET A 71 -7.80 -9.54 -6.11
C MET A 71 -7.91 -8.90 -7.50
N GLY A 72 -8.81 -7.93 -7.67
CA GLY A 72 -8.92 -7.14 -8.90
C GLY A 72 -7.57 -6.50 -9.29
N PHE A 73 -6.82 -5.99 -8.31
CA PHE A 73 -5.49 -5.46 -8.53
C PHE A 73 -4.47 -6.52 -8.95
N ILE A 74 -4.46 -7.71 -8.34
CA ILE A 74 -3.56 -8.80 -8.73
C ILE A 74 -3.76 -9.16 -10.21
N TYR A 75 -5.03 -9.26 -10.66
CA TYR A 75 -5.36 -9.60 -12.05
C TYR A 75 -5.10 -8.47 -13.04
N THR A 76 -5.49 -7.24 -12.70
CA THR A 76 -5.57 -6.14 -13.68
C THR A 76 -4.51 -5.07 -13.49
N GLY A 77 -3.80 -5.09 -12.36
CA GLY A 77 -2.86 -4.05 -11.93
C GLY A 77 -3.53 -2.72 -11.56
N LYS A 78 -4.86 -2.70 -11.41
CA LYS A 78 -5.67 -1.49 -11.15
C LYS A 78 -6.60 -1.72 -9.94
N ALA A 79 -6.82 -0.65 -9.18
CA ALA A 79 -7.72 -0.63 -8.03
C ALA A 79 -8.64 0.62 -8.12
N PRO A 80 -9.72 0.60 -8.90
CA PRO A 80 -10.60 1.75 -9.12
C PRO A 80 -11.32 2.25 -7.86
N ASN A 81 -11.53 1.43 -6.83
CA ASN A 81 -12.24 1.83 -5.61
C ASN A 81 -11.31 2.13 -4.42
N LEU A 82 -10.00 2.18 -4.66
CA LEU A 82 -8.98 2.33 -3.63
C LEU A 82 -9.24 3.53 -2.70
N GLU A 83 -9.64 4.69 -3.23
CA GLU A 83 -9.87 5.90 -2.42
C GLU A 83 -10.94 5.73 -1.32
N LYS A 84 -11.89 4.81 -1.50
CA LYS A 84 -12.97 4.58 -0.53
C LYS A 84 -12.58 3.69 0.65
N MET A 85 -11.51 2.91 0.48
CA MET A 85 -11.11 1.86 1.42
C MET A 85 -9.60 1.81 1.59
N ALA A 86 -8.92 2.94 1.41
CA ALA A 86 -7.47 3.01 1.34
C ALA A 86 -6.81 2.50 2.64
N ASP A 87 -7.41 2.77 3.80
CA ASP A 87 -6.97 2.28 5.12
C ASP A 87 -6.90 0.74 5.16
N ASN A 88 -8.04 0.08 4.88
CA ASN A 88 -8.15 -1.37 4.93
C ASN A 88 -7.38 -2.05 3.80
N LEU A 89 -7.33 -1.40 2.62
CA LEU A 89 -6.60 -1.91 1.47
C LEU A 89 -5.08 -1.81 1.68
N LEU A 90 -4.60 -0.78 2.41
CA LEU A 90 -3.21 -0.68 2.83
C LEU A 90 -2.85 -1.82 3.79
N ALA A 91 -3.72 -2.12 4.76
CA ALA A 91 -3.54 -3.25 5.68
C ALA A 91 -3.45 -4.59 4.94
N ALA A 92 -4.34 -4.81 3.97
CA ALA A 92 -4.31 -6.00 3.13
C ALA A 92 -3.05 -6.04 2.24
N ALA A 93 -2.66 -4.92 1.63
CA ALA A 93 -1.49 -4.84 0.78
C ALA A 93 -0.19 -5.16 1.54
N ASP A 94 -0.06 -4.65 2.76
CA ASP A 94 1.08 -4.95 3.64
C ASP A 94 1.10 -6.43 4.03
N LYS A 95 -0.05 -6.97 4.47
CA LYS A 95 -0.18 -8.38 4.86
C LYS A 95 0.19 -9.36 3.75
N TYR A 96 -0.23 -9.09 2.51
CA TYR A 96 0.06 -9.95 1.35
C TYR A 96 1.32 -9.51 0.58
N ALA A 97 2.12 -8.60 1.14
CA ALA A 97 3.36 -8.07 0.54
C ALA A 97 3.19 -7.58 -0.91
N LEU A 98 2.08 -6.87 -1.17
CA LEU A 98 1.75 -6.27 -2.47
C LEU A 98 2.29 -4.85 -2.55
N GLU A 99 3.61 -4.72 -2.71
CA GLU A 99 4.33 -3.44 -2.62
C GLU A 99 3.74 -2.34 -3.52
N ARG A 100 3.39 -2.66 -4.77
CA ARG A 100 2.84 -1.67 -5.70
C ARG A 100 1.44 -1.19 -5.28
N LEU A 101 0.63 -2.06 -4.70
CA LEU A 101 -0.69 -1.68 -4.17
C LEU A 101 -0.53 -0.82 -2.92
N LYS A 102 0.45 -1.17 -2.07
CA LYS A 102 0.81 -0.42 -0.87
C LYS A 102 1.14 1.04 -1.21
N VAL A 103 2.06 1.26 -2.16
CA VAL A 103 2.43 2.61 -2.63
C VAL A 103 1.22 3.39 -3.18
N MET A 104 0.32 2.75 -3.92
CA MET A 104 -0.90 3.41 -4.41
C MET A 104 -1.84 3.82 -3.27
N CYS A 105 -1.95 3.00 -2.22
CA CYS A 105 -2.71 3.34 -1.02
C CYS A 105 -2.06 4.50 -0.25
N GLU A 106 -0.73 4.49 -0.12
CA GLU A 106 0.03 5.59 0.48
C GLU A 106 -0.20 6.92 -0.23
N GLU A 107 -0.21 6.93 -1.57
CA GLU A 107 -0.48 8.13 -2.36
C GLU A 107 -1.91 8.65 -2.14
N ALA A 108 -2.91 7.78 -2.15
CA ALA A 108 -4.30 8.17 -1.91
C ALA A 108 -4.53 8.71 -0.49
N LEU A 109 -3.94 8.05 0.52
CA LEU A 109 -4.00 8.52 1.91
C LEU A 109 -3.27 9.83 2.09
N CYS A 110 -2.14 10.03 1.41
CA CYS A 110 -1.45 11.30 1.43
C CYS A 110 -2.30 12.43 0.82
N ASN A 111 -3.04 12.16 -0.25
CA ASN A 111 -3.89 13.16 -0.90
C ASN A 111 -5.12 13.53 -0.04
N SER A 112 -5.55 12.65 0.85
CA SER A 112 -6.66 12.89 1.78
C SER A 112 -6.20 13.42 3.14
N LEU A 113 -4.90 13.68 3.35
CA LEU A 113 -4.37 14.21 4.61
C LEU A 113 -4.99 15.56 4.98
N SER A 114 -5.39 15.66 6.24
CA SER A 114 -6.00 16.81 6.87
C SER A 114 -5.56 16.93 8.32
N VAL A 115 -5.81 18.07 8.92
CA VAL A 115 -5.48 18.35 10.33
C VAL A 115 -6.13 17.35 11.29
N GLU A 116 -7.35 16.92 10.97
CA GLU A 116 -8.12 16.02 11.82
C GLU A 116 -7.66 14.56 11.71
N ASN A 117 -7.24 14.12 10.52
CA ASN A 117 -6.90 12.72 10.26
C ASN A 117 -5.39 12.42 10.30
N VAL A 118 -4.51 13.42 10.31
CA VAL A 118 -3.07 13.18 10.16
C VAL A 118 -2.49 12.34 11.30
N ALA A 119 -3.03 12.46 12.51
CA ALA A 119 -2.61 11.65 13.65
C ALA A 119 -2.99 10.17 13.46
N ASP A 120 -4.23 9.90 13.06
CA ASP A 120 -4.71 8.55 12.81
C ASP A 120 -4.00 7.91 11.61
N THR A 121 -3.78 8.70 10.55
CA THR A 121 -3.03 8.27 9.35
C THR A 121 -1.58 7.95 9.68
N LEU A 122 -0.95 8.72 10.59
CA LEU A 122 0.42 8.45 11.04
C LEU A 122 0.52 7.14 11.83
N ILE A 123 -0.45 6.86 12.71
CA ILE A 123 -0.54 5.58 13.43
C ILE A 123 -0.73 4.44 12.45
N LEU A 124 -1.64 4.60 11.49
CA LEU A 124 -1.91 3.59 10.46
C LEU A 124 -0.68 3.31 9.59
N ALA A 125 0.06 4.36 9.23
CA ALA A 125 1.29 4.24 8.47
C ALA A 125 2.40 3.49 9.24
N ASP A 126 2.54 3.75 10.55
CA ASP A 126 3.47 3.01 11.41
C ASP A 126 3.06 1.54 11.55
N LEU A 127 1.76 1.28 11.75
CA LEU A 127 1.21 -0.06 11.94
C LEU A 127 1.44 -0.97 10.71
N HIS A 128 1.30 -0.41 9.51
CA HIS A 128 1.46 -1.14 8.24
C HIS A 128 2.79 -0.87 7.55
N SER A 129 3.81 -0.41 8.29
CA SER A 129 5.16 -0.15 7.79
C SER A 129 5.18 0.64 6.47
N ALA A 130 4.30 1.63 6.35
CA ALA A 130 4.12 2.48 5.17
C ALA A 130 5.04 3.70 5.28
N GLU A 131 6.31 3.52 4.95
CA GLU A 131 7.36 4.50 5.21
C GLU A 131 7.16 5.84 4.48
N GLN A 132 6.66 5.82 3.23
CA GLN A 132 6.49 7.06 2.47
C GLN A 132 5.31 7.87 3.01
N LEU A 133 4.19 7.21 3.30
CA LEU A 133 3.04 7.85 3.96
C LEU A 133 3.43 8.41 5.33
N LYS A 134 4.19 7.66 6.13
CA LYS A 134 4.68 8.10 7.44
C LYS A 134 5.54 9.36 7.33
N ALA A 135 6.49 9.37 6.39
CA ALA A 135 7.35 10.54 6.14
C ALA A 135 6.53 11.76 5.69
N GLN A 136 5.54 11.56 4.81
CA GLN A 136 4.67 12.64 4.35
C GLN A 136 3.74 13.18 5.44
N ALA A 137 3.20 12.31 6.31
CA ALA A 137 2.40 12.72 7.46
C ALA A 137 3.24 13.52 8.47
N ILE A 138 4.47 13.08 8.76
CA ILE A 138 5.40 13.83 9.63
C ILE A 138 5.74 15.19 9.03
N ASP A 139 6.02 15.24 7.72
CA ASP A 139 6.28 16.51 7.03
C ASP A 139 5.06 17.43 7.05
N PHE A 140 3.84 16.89 6.91
CA PHE A 140 2.60 17.67 7.05
C PHE A 140 2.47 18.28 8.45
N ILE A 141 2.72 17.50 9.51
CA ILE A 141 2.73 17.99 10.90
C ILE A 141 3.77 19.11 11.08
N ASN A 142 4.98 18.89 10.57
CA ASN A 142 6.08 19.85 10.69
C ASN A 142 5.82 21.15 9.93
N ARG A 143 5.31 21.07 8.69
CA ARG A 143 4.90 22.25 7.91
C ARG A 143 3.82 23.06 8.60
N CYS A 144 2.89 22.41 9.28
CA CYS A 144 1.87 23.09 10.06
C CYS A 144 2.45 23.84 11.27
N SER A 145 3.55 23.36 11.85
CA SER A 145 4.20 23.95 13.04
C SER A 145 5.07 25.16 12.72
N VAL A 146 5.52 25.30 11.47
CA VAL A 146 6.50 26.31 11.06
C VAL A 146 5.86 27.41 10.20
N LEU A 147 5.01 28.22 10.83
CA LEU A 147 4.70 29.59 10.35
C LEU A 147 4.87 30.66 11.45
N ARG A 148 5.84 30.50 12.35
CA ARG A 148 6.20 31.60 13.28
C ARG A 148 7.67 31.99 13.34
N GLN A 149 8.64 31.16 12.94
CA GLN A 149 10.04 31.46 13.30
C GLN A 149 11.05 31.71 12.18
N LEU A 150 10.69 31.57 10.90
CA LEU A 150 11.60 31.94 9.81
C LEU A 150 10.82 32.73 8.76
N GLY A 151 11.08 34.04 8.70
CA GLY A 151 10.56 34.93 7.68
C GLY A 151 11.12 34.63 6.29
N CYS A 152 10.73 33.51 5.69
CA CYS A 152 10.92 33.23 4.28
C CYS A 152 9.65 33.64 3.53
N LYS A 153 9.69 34.86 2.99
CA LYS A 153 8.72 35.35 2.01
C LYS A 153 9.00 34.67 0.67
N ASP A 154 8.48 33.47 0.46
CA ASP A 154 8.21 32.98 -0.88
C ASP A 154 6.77 32.46 -0.93
N GLY A 155 5.93 33.27 -1.56
CA GLY A 155 4.49 33.19 -1.54
C GLY A 155 3.95 31.94 -2.22
N LYS A 156 3.47 30.99 -1.43
CA LYS A 156 2.17 30.36 -1.65
C LYS A 156 1.43 30.36 -0.31
N ASN A 157 0.26 30.98 -0.30
CA ASN A 157 -0.67 31.08 0.82
C ASN A 157 -0.86 29.71 1.48
N TRP A 158 -0.17 29.46 2.60
CA TRP A 158 -0.53 28.40 3.53
C TRP A 158 -1.22 29.09 4.70
N ASN A 159 -2.54 28.91 4.78
CA ASN A 159 -3.38 29.56 5.77
C ASN A 159 -2.91 29.24 7.21
N SER A 160 -3.16 30.23 8.06
CA SER A 160 -2.90 30.33 9.49
C SER A 160 -3.25 29.08 10.33
N ASN A 161 -2.45 28.82 11.38
CA ASN A 161 -2.75 28.03 12.60
C ASN A 161 -2.87 26.49 12.58
N TYR A 162 -2.57 25.80 11.48
CA TYR A 162 -2.78 24.35 11.46
C TYR A 162 -2.06 23.51 12.53
N ALA A 163 -0.88 23.87 13.03
CA ALA A 163 -0.24 23.05 14.09
C ALA A 163 -0.87 23.19 15.47
N THR A 164 -1.34 24.39 15.84
CA THR A 164 -2.10 24.52 17.09
C THR A 164 -3.36 23.69 16.99
N ASP A 165 -3.97 23.66 15.80
CA ASP A 165 -5.20 22.91 15.56
C ASP A 165 -4.94 21.40 15.59
N ILE A 166 -3.85 20.91 14.96
CA ILE A 166 -3.43 19.50 15.04
C ILE A 166 -3.21 19.10 16.50
N MET A 167 -2.46 19.89 17.27
CA MET A 167 -2.17 19.58 18.68
C MET A 167 -3.43 19.56 19.57
N GLU A 168 -4.46 20.31 19.18
CA GLU A 168 -5.74 20.33 19.88
C GLU A 168 -6.68 19.19 19.48
N THR A 169 -6.43 18.51 18.35
CA THR A 169 -7.26 17.38 17.89
C THR A 169 -7.27 16.24 18.91
N ALA A 170 -8.41 15.54 18.98
CA ALA A 170 -8.55 14.34 19.78
C ALA A 170 -7.59 13.24 19.32
N GLY A 171 -7.39 13.08 18.00
CA GLY A 171 -6.46 12.11 17.41
C GLY A 171 -5.03 12.33 17.89
N TRP A 172 -4.53 13.57 17.86
CA TRP A 172 -3.19 13.89 18.37
C TRP A 172 -3.03 13.63 19.87
N LYS A 173 -4.02 14.04 20.68
CA LYS A 173 -4.02 13.79 22.13
C LYS A 173 -4.02 12.28 22.44
N SER A 174 -4.80 11.49 21.70
CA SER A 174 -4.84 10.04 21.79
C SER A 174 -3.50 9.41 21.38
N MET A 175 -2.88 9.93 20.31
CA MET A 175 -1.59 9.46 19.81
C MET A 175 -0.47 9.67 20.83
N ILE A 176 -0.44 10.80 21.55
CA ILE A 176 0.55 11.05 22.61
C ILE A 176 0.47 9.97 23.71
N GLN A 177 -0.73 9.51 24.04
CA GLN A 177 -0.94 8.51 25.09
C GLN A 177 -0.66 7.09 24.61
N SER A 178 -1.08 6.76 23.39
CA SER A 178 -1.01 5.40 22.84
C SER A 178 0.32 5.08 22.16
N HIS A 179 0.91 6.04 21.44
CA HIS A 179 2.09 5.86 20.59
C HIS A 179 3.10 7.02 20.77
N PRO A 180 3.71 7.16 21.96
CA PRO A 180 4.62 8.28 22.26
C PRO A 180 5.89 8.30 21.39
N HIS A 181 6.28 7.15 20.81
CA HIS A 181 7.43 7.07 19.90
C HIS A 181 7.20 7.85 18.60
N LEU A 182 5.97 7.89 18.09
CA LEU A 182 5.63 8.63 16.87
C LEU A 182 5.80 10.13 17.07
N VAL A 183 5.42 10.62 18.23
CA VAL A 183 5.62 12.03 18.62
C VAL A 183 7.12 12.33 18.68
N ALA A 184 7.90 11.47 19.34
CA ALA A 184 9.35 11.63 19.42
C ALA A 184 10.03 11.62 18.04
N GLU A 185 9.52 10.80 17.11
CA GLU A 185 10.02 10.72 15.74
C GLU A 185 9.70 11.98 14.93
N ALA A 186 8.47 12.51 15.06
CA ALA A 186 8.10 13.78 14.43
C ALA A 186 9.01 14.93 14.93
N PHE A 187 9.25 15.02 16.25
CA PHE A 187 10.18 16.00 16.83
C PHE A 187 11.63 15.77 16.39
N ARG A 188 12.07 14.52 16.24
CA ARG A 188 13.42 14.20 15.75
C ARG A 188 13.59 14.64 14.29
N ALA A 189 12.60 14.38 13.43
CA ALA A 189 12.58 14.83 12.05
C ALA A 189 12.59 16.36 11.95
N LEU A 190 11.90 17.04 12.86
CA LEU A 190 11.93 18.49 12.96
C LEU A 190 13.32 19.01 13.38
N ALA A 191 13.98 18.36 14.33
CA ALA A 191 15.31 18.76 14.80
C ALA A 191 16.40 18.54 13.72
N SER A 192 16.30 17.46 12.93
CA SER A 192 17.22 17.20 11.83
C SER A 192 17.03 18.18 10.67
N ALA A 193 15.80 18.60 10.38
CA ALA A 193 15.51 19.60 9.35
C ALA A 193 16.03 21.01 9.70
N GLN A 194 16.13 21.33 11.00
CA GLN A 194 16.62 22.62 11.50
C GLN A 194 18.15 22.72 11.63
N CYS A 195 18.88 21.61 11.53
CA CYS A 195 20.33 21.66 11.45
C CYS A 195 20.74 21.92 10.00
N PRO A 196 21.36 23.08 9.68
CA PRO A 196 22.13 23.17 8.45
C PRO A 196 23.15 22.01 8.47
N PRO A 197 23.52 21.43 7.31
CA PRO A 197 24.63 20.49 7.29
C PRO A 197 25.84 21.24 7.88
N PHE A 198 26.20 20.89 9.12
CA PHE A 198 27.42 21.39 9.75
C PHE A 198 28.56 20.80 8.94
N GLY A 199 28.93 21.52 7.88
CA GLY A 199 30.17 21.32 7.16
C GLY A 199 31.30 21.55 8.14
N LEU A 200 31.73 20.48 8.80
CA LEU A 200 33.00 20.46 9.51
C LEU A 200 34.06 20.97 8.52
N PRO A 201 34.78 22.07 8.82
CA PRO A 201 35.87 22.47 7.97
C PRO A 201 36.92 21.37 8.03
N ARG A 202 37.04 20.58 6.96
CA ARG A 202 38.17 19.67 6.74
C ARG A 202 39.44 20.52 6.83
N LYS A 203 40.11 20.48 7.98
CA LYS A 203 41.46 21.02 8.12
C LYS A 203 42.32 20.33 7.07
N ARG A 204 42.68 21.06 6.01
CA ARG A 204 43.73 20.65 5.07
C ARG A 204 45.01 20.49 5.88
N LEU A 205 45.37 19.25 6.18
CA LEU A 205 46.73 18.88 6.56
C LEU A 205 47.62 19.26 5.36
N LYS A 206 48.35 20.37 5.47
CA LYS A 206 49.50 20.62 4.61
C LYS A 206 50.56 19.61 5.00
N GLN A 207 50.82 18.63 4.13
CA GLN A 207 52.06 17.89 4.16
C GLN A 207 53.17 18.86 3.71
N SER A 208 54.16 19.05 4.58
CA SER A 208 55.45 19.69 4.26
C SER A 208 56.51 18.61 4.27
#